data_AF-A0AA90QSW0-F1
#
_entry.id   AF-A0AA90QSW0-F1
#
_cell.length_a   1.000
_cell.length_b   1.000
_cell.length_c   1.000
_cell.angle_alpha   90.00
_cell.angle_beta   90.00
_cell.angle_gamma   90.00
#
_symmetry.space_group_name_H-M   'P 1'
#
loop_
_entity.id
_entity.type
_entity.pdbx_description
1 polymer ?
#
loop_
_entity_poly.entity_id
_entity_poly.type
_entity_poly.pdbx_seq_one_letter_code
_entity_poly.pdbx_strand_id
1 'polypeptide(L)'
;MTGGALPVDLPAGPASPGAGVGLRAPHYRQFLEQRPAVGWLEVHTENFLDRAGWDWHVLQELRRDYPISLHGVGLGLGSARGFSSSHLERVCALVERVEPMLVSEHLCWGAVADRQLNDLLPMPLSRAALDLLCQRVEQVQDRLHRRILLENVSTYVRFRDDAMSEAEFMAELASRTGCALLLDVNNLYVNQCNHGEDALAAIAAIAPGSVGEIHLAGHLVTPQAVIDHHGDVVAEPVWALYQAALARFRRLPTLIEWDTDVPALDVLLGQARRAQQIASAYPLLGAANPWRGRHAQPLASDHLAATQQQFAAALFDHAGEGAALAQLKGGANTHRFGLYRGNLTVTWNKTLSAACPVLRQLVGEEFFGGLTRAYGMANPSLDADLNRFGAGFARFLDGFPHIADYPYLPDMARLEWALHRAHYAPDADPIGADALAVLTPEAFENARYALHPACSLIASRWAVVPLWQAHQPGSGVDFPSVMDCPSAALVARPRWKTELVALSPAHAGALAALAGGYTMGEALDAAFALDEQFDIGAHLAQWIALGILLAPPG
;
A
#
# COMPACT_ATOMS: atom_id res chain seq x y z
N MET A 1 36.06 -19.47 -11.89
CA MET A 1 36.91 -18.36 -12.35
C MET A 1 35.99 -17.20 -12.71
N THR A 2 36.38 -16.01 -12.25
CA THR A 2 35.73 -14.69 -12.37
C THR A 2 34.28 -14.61 -11.89
N GLY A 3 34.12 -14.54 -10.56
CA GLY A 3 32.93 -14.00 -9.94
C GLY A 3 32.81 -12.51 -10.26
N GLY A 4 31.73 -12.14 -10.96
CA GLY A 4 31.31 -10.76 -11.09
C GLY A 4 30.63 -10.33 -9.80
N ALA A 5 31.17 -9.30 -9.16
CA ALA A 5 30.44 -8.59 -8.11
C ALA A 5 29.20 -7.95 -8.76
N LEU A 6 28.01 -8.35 -8.30
CA LEU A 6 26.75 -7.69 -8.64
C LEU A 6 26.69 -6.34 -7.90
N PRO A 7 26.29 -5.24 -8.58
CA PRO A 7 26.53 -3.89 -8.07
C PRO A 7 25.68 -3.60 -6.82
N VAL A 8 26.36 -3.41 -5.69
CA VAL A 8 25.90 -2.50 -4.63
C VAL A 8 26.64 -1.19 -4.87
N ASP A 9 26.23 -0.46 -5.88
CA ASP A 9 26.68 0.92 -6.01
C ASP A 9 25.41 1.76 -6.20
N LEU A 10 25.20 2.71 -5.27
CA LEU A 10 24.57 3.98 -5.63
C LEU A 10 25.11 4.34 -7.01
N PRO A 11 24.27 4.72 -8.00
CA PRO A 11 24.70 4.90 -9.39
C PRO A 11 26.08 5.56 -9.43
N ALA A 12 27.04 4.88 -10.07
CA ALA A 12 28.44 5.31 -10.11
C ALA A 12 28.51 6.74 -10.66
N GLY A 13 28.57 7.70 -9.75
CA GLY A 13 28.47 9.13 -9.99
C GLY A 13 28.82 9.90 -8.71
N PRO A 14 29.47 11.07 -8.81
CA PRO A 14 30.12 11.74 -7.67
C PRO A 14 29.15 12.47 -6.70
N ALA A 15 27.84 12.21 -6.72
CA ALA A 15 26.87 12.92 -5.86
C ALA A 15 25.84 11.95 -5.25
N SER A 16 25.76 11.91 -3.91
CA SER A 16 24.57 11.43 -3.19
C SER A 16 23.35 12.18 -3.72
N PRO A 17 22.19 11.51 -3.90
CA PRO A 17 20.97 12.12 -4.41
C PRO A 17 20.44 13.25 -3.52
N GLY A 18 20.97 13.42 -2.31
CA GLY A 18 20.62 14.53 -1.43
C GLY A 18 19.24 14.35 -0.81
N ALA A 19 18.48 15.43 -0.73
CA ALA A 19 17.13 15.40 -0.15
C ALA A 19 16.05 14.99 -1.16
N GLY A 20 15.22 14.03 -0.78
CA GLY A 20 14.05 13.55 -1.49
C GLY A 20 12.74 13.84 -0.75
N VAL A 21 11.61 13.47 -1.36
CA VAL A 21 10.29 13.56 -0.73
C VAL A 21 9.44 12.33 -1.02
N GLY A 22 8.55 11.98 -0.10
CA GLY A 22 7.52 10.97 -0.35
C GLY A 22 6.54 11.43 -1.43
N LEU A 23 6.34 10.63 -2.47
CA LEU A 23 5.35 10.89 -3.51
C LEU A 23 4.00 10.30 -3.09
N ARG A 24 3.01 11.17 -2.84
CA ARG A 24 1.64 10.80 -2.46
C ARG A 24 0.64 11.28 -3.52
N ALA A 25 -0.50 10.59 -3.64
CA ALA A 25 -1.51 10.84 -4.68
C ALA A 25 -1.93 12.32 -4.84
N PRO A 26 -2.10 13.12 -3.77
CA PRO A 26 -2.41 14.55 -3.90
C PRO A 26 -1.41 15.36 -4.73
N HIS A 27 -0.14 14.94 -4.79
CA HIS A 27 0.92 15.66 -5.51
C HIS A 27 1.17 15.14 -6.93
N TYR A 28 0.55 14.03 -7.34
CA TYR A 28 0.83 13.36 -8.62
C TYR A 28 0.73 14.32 -9.81
N ARG A 29 -0.37 15.08 -9.88
CA ARG A 29 -0.60 16.02 -10.98
C ARG A 29 0.47 17.11 -11.03
N GLN A 30 0.85 17.67 -9.89
CA GLN A 30 1.86 18.73 -9.82
C GLN A 30 3.24 18.20 -10.23
N PHE A 31 3.63 16.99 -9.83
CA PHE A 31 4.87 16.36 -10.31
C PHE A 31 4.83 16.08 -11.82
N LEU A 32 3.69 15.59 -12.32
CA LEU A 32 3.48 15.32 -13.74
C LEU A 32 3.47 16.57 -14.63
N GLU A 33 3.09 17.73 -14.10
CA GLU A 33 3.03 18.98 -14.87
C GLU A 33 4.30 19.83 -14.69
N GLN A 34 4.83 19.91 -13.47
CA GLN A 34 5.82 20.93 -13.10
C GLN A 34 7.25 20.39 -13.01
N ARG A 35 7.43 19.08 -12.83
CA ARG A 35 8.75 18.44 -12.59
C ARG A 35 9.61 19.25 -11.59
N PRO A 36 9.13 19.44 -10.34
CA PRO A 36 9.86 20.23 -9.36
C PRO A 36 11.27 19.65 -9.11
N ALA A 37 12.25 20.54 -8.88
CA ALA A 37 13.62 20.14 -8.59
C ALA A 37 13.73 19.54 -7.17
N VAL A 38 13.81 18.21 -7.11
CA VAL A 38 14.05 17.42 -5.89
C VAL A 38 14.99 16.25 -6.26
N GLY A 39 15.76 15.76 -5.29
CA GLY A 39 16.81 14.77 -5.56
C GLY A 39 16.30 13.41 -6.02
N TRP A 40 15.18 12.96 -5.45
CA TRP A 40 14.60 11.63 -5.66
C TRP A 40 13.22 11.54 -5.02
N LEU A 41 12.47 10.49 -5.35
CA LEU A 41 11.12 10.23 -4.85
C LEU A 41 11.05 8.88 -4.14
N GLU A 42 10.35 8.83 -3.02
CA GLU A 42 9.97 7.57 -2.39
C GLU A 42 8.50 7.26 -2.60
N VAL A 43 8.19 5.98 -2.82
CA VAL A 43 6.82 5.48 -2.85
C VAL A 43 6.67 4.26 -1.96
N HIS A 44 5.47 4.08 -1.38
CA HIS A 44 5.14 2.83 -0.69
C HIS A 44 4.93 1.70 -1.68
N THR A 45 5.70 0.63 -1.50
CA THR A 45 5.74 -0.54 -2.37
C THR A 45 4.35 -1.13 -2.62
N GLU A 46 3.55 -1.23 -1.56
CA GLU A 46 2.23 -1.86 -1.53
C GLU A 46 1.22 -1.16 -2.45
N ASN A 47 1.40 0.14 -2.72
CA ASN A 47 0.50 0.89 -3.60
C ASN A 47 0.70 0.56 -5.09
N PHE A 48 1.78 -0.14 -5.46
CA PHE A 48 2.16 -0.38 -6.85
C PHE A 48 2.29 -1.85 -7.23
N LEU A 49 1.97 -2.78 -6.32
CA LEU A 49 2.15 -4.23 -6.55
C LEU A 49 1.37 -4.77 -7.76
N ASP A 50 0.19 -4.21 -8.03
CA ASP A 50 -0.64 -4.65 -9.16
C ASP A 50 -0.19 -4.05 -10.51
N ARG A 51 0.68 -3.02 -10.50
CA ARG A 51 1.33 -2.42 -11.69
C ARG A 51 0.33 -2.01 -12.78
N ALA A 52 -0.77 -1.39 -12.39
CA ALA A 52 -1.83 -0.99 -13.29
C ALA A 52 -2.47 0.33 -12.88
N GLY A 53 -3.29 0.88 -13.77
CA GLY A 53 -4.08 2.08 -13.48
C GLY A 53 -3.27 3.37 -13.41
N TRP A 54 -3.89 4.40 -12.85
CA TRP A 54 -3.35 5.75 -12.84
C TRP A 54 -2.04 5.88 -12.04
N ASP A 55 -1.98 5.27 -10.86
CA ASP A 55 -0.82 5.37 -9.98
C ASP A 55 0.42 4.78 -10.65
N TRP A 56 0.26 3.60 -11.28
CA TRP A 56 1.32 2.99 -12.07
C TRP A 56 1.79 3.85 -13.24
N HIS A 57 0.86 4.47 -13.97
CA HIS A 57 1.20 5.41 -15.03
C HIS A 57 2.04 6.58 -14.50
N VAL A 58 1.64 7.18 -13.37
CA VAL A 58 2.39 8.27 -12.74
C VAL A 58 3.80 7.83 -12.38
N LEU A 59 3.96 6.66 -11.75
CA LEU A 59 5.28 6.15 -11.37
C LEU A 59 6.16 5.88 -12.61
N GLN A 60 5.60 5.30 -13.67
CA GLN A 60 6.32 5.03 -14.92
C GLN A 60 6.77 6.30 -15.64
N GLU A 61 5.97 7.37 -15.59
CA GLU A 61 6.35 8.66 -16.16
C GLU A 61 7.42 9.35 -15.32
N LEU A 62 7.26 9.39 -13.99
CA LEU A 62 8.18 10.11 -13.10
C LEU A 62 9.53 9.40 -12.91
N ARG A 63 9.58 8.06 -12.94
CA ARG A 63 10.86 7.33 -12.80
C ARG A 63 11.85 7.58 -13.94
N ARG A 64 11.40 8.17 -15.05
CA ARG A 64 12.27 8.61 -16.16
C ARG A 64 13.13 9.82 -15.76
N ASP A 65 12.61 10.63 -14.84
CA ASP A 65 13.21 11.92 -14.45
C ASP A 65 13.78 11.89 -13.02
N TYR A 66 13.23 11.03 -12.15
CA TYR A 66 13.62 10.91 -10.74
C TYR A 66 14.09 9.51 -10.38
N PRO A 67 15.20 9.36 -9.64
CA PRO A 67 15.48 8.13 -8.92
C PRO A 67 14.33 7.78 -7.97
N ILE A 68 13.97 6.50 -7.91
CA ILE A 68 12.88 6.00 -7.08
C ILE A 68 13.44 5.16 -5.92
N SER A 69 12.95 5.39 -4.71
CA SER A 69 13.05 4.47 -3.58
C SER A 69 11.72 3.71 -3.42
N LEU A 70 11.80 2.39 -3.23
CA LEU A 70 10.65 1.58 -2.85
C LEU A 70 10.74 1.26 -1.35
N HIS A 71 9.78 1.78 -0.60
CA HIS A 71 9.70 1.58 0.84
C HIS A 71 8.52 0.68 1.18
N GLY A 72 8.77 -0.48 1.78
CA GLY A 72 7.77 -1.52 2.05
C GLY A 72 7.12 -1.37 3.43
N VAL A 73 5.80 -1.60 3.48
CA VAL A 73 5.00 -1.67 4.72
C VAL A 73 4.32 -3.02 4.92
N GLY A 74 4.62 -4.02 4.06
CA GLY A 74 3.83 -5.23 3.92
C GLY A 74 4.56 -6.55 4.17
N LEU A 75 5.90 -6.61 4.16
CA LEU A 75 6.61 -7.88 4.32
C LEU A 75 6.57 -8.40 5.76
N GLY A 76 6.57 -7.50 6.74
CA GLY A 76 6.50 -7.84 8.17
C GLY A 76 7.55 -8.87 8.57
N LEU A 77 8.81 -8.62 8.23
CA LEU A 77 9.94 -9.57 8.33
C LEU A 77 10.10 -10.20 9.71
N GLY A 78 9.67 -9.53 10.77
CA GLY A 78 9.71 -10.03 12.14
C GLY A 78 8.57 -10.97 12.52
N SER A 79 7.62 -11.25 11.63
CA SER A 79 6.48 -12.13 11.91
C SER A 79 6.94 -13.58 11.99
N ALA A 80 6.88 -14.18 13.19
CA ALA A 80 7.30 -15.57 13.42
C ALA A 80 6.44 -16.58 12.65
N ARG A 81 5.17 -16.24 12.42
CA ARG A 81 4.25 -16.91 11.49
C ARG A 81 3.60 -15.85 10.61
N GLY A 82 3.21 -16.22 9.39
CA GLY A 82 2.51 -15.31 8.47
C GLY A 82 3.39 -14.53 7.48
N PHE A 83 4.71 -14.81 7.43
CA PHE A 83 5.56 -14.31 6.35
C PHE A 83 5.13 -14.91 5.00
N SER A 84 4.79 -14.06 4.03
CA SER A 84 4.19 -14.47 2.76
C SER A 84 5.19 -14.47 1.60
N SER A 85 5.54 -15.66 1.11
CA SER A 85 6.39 -15.79 -0.08
C SER A 85 5.71 -15.22 -1.33
N SER A 86 4.39 -15.36 -1.49
CA SER A 86 3.68 -14.80 -2.64
C SER A 86 3.70 -13.26 -2.64
N HIS A 87 3.69 -12.63 -1.47
CA HIS A 87 3.86 -11.19 -1.36
C HIS A 87 5.29 -10.76 -1.73
N LEU A 88 6.31 -11.48 -1.24
CA LEU A 88 7.70 -11.24 -1.65
C LEU A 88 7.89 -11.34 -3.17
N GLU A 89 7.28 -12.33 -3.84
CA GLU A 89 7.36 -12.45 -5.30
C GLU A 89 6.75 -11.23 -6.03
N ARG A 90 5.66 -10.65 -5.50
CA ARG A 90 5.10 -9.40 -6.07
C ARG A 90 6.05 -8.23 -5.89
N VAL A 91 6.70 -8.12 -4.72
CA VAL A 91 7.73 -7.10 -4.46
C VAL A 91 8.90 -7.27 -5.44
N CYS A 92 9.39 -8.49 -5.65
CA CYS A 92 10.46 -8.76 -6.62
C CYS A 92 10.08 -8.33 -8.03
N ALA A 93 8.88 -8.69 -8.47
CA ALA A 93 8.39 -8.32 -9.80
C ALA A 93 8.21 -6.80 -9.97
N LEU A 94 7.93 -6.07 -8.88
CA LEU A 94 7.90 -4.61 -8.89
C LEU A 94 9.32 -4.01 -8.94
N VAL A 95 10.24 -4.51 -8.10
CA VAL A 95 11.65 -4.08 -8.06
C VAL A 95 12.31 -4.27 -9.44
N GLU A 96 12.10 -5.41 -10.09
CA GLU A 96 12.60 -5.69 -11.45
C GLU A 96 12.07 -4.70 -12.48
N ARG A 97 10.84 -4.20 -12.30
CA ARG A 97 10.19 -3.31 -13.27
C ARG A 97 10.48 -1.82 -13.03
N VAL A 98 10.64 -1.43 -11.77
CA VAL A 98 10.90 -0.04 -11.37
C VAL A 98 12.39 0.29 -11.41
N GLU A 99 13.25 -0.71 -11.16
CA GLU A 99 14.71 -0.55 -11.04
C GLU A 99 15.08 0.51 -9.98
N PRO A 100 14.58 0.40 -8.74
CA PRO A 100 14.71 1.48 -7.77
C PRO A 100 16.14 1.60 -7.24
N MET A 101 16.51 2.81 -6.82
CA MET A 101 17.82 3.10 -6.25
C MET A 101 17.97 2.49 -4.84
N LEU A 102 16.89 2.46 -4.06
CA LEU A 102 16.82 1.86 -2.72
C LEU A 102 15.58 0.98 -2.60
N VAL A 103 15.69 -0.06 -1.77
CA VAL A 103 14.59 -0.91 -1.35
C VAL A 103 14.70 -1.04 0.17
N SER A 104 13.69 -0.58 0.88
CA SER A 104 13.64 -0.57 2.35
C SER A 104 12.40 -1.26 2.89
N GLU A 105 12.48 -1.70 4.14
CA GLU A 105 11.40 -2.30 4.91
C GLU A 105 11.58 -1.97 6.40
N HIS A 106 10.59 -2.29 7.22
CA HIS A 106 10.56 -1.95 8.63
C HIS A 106 11.03 -3.07 9.55
N LEU A 107 11.65 -2.69 10.67
CA LEU A 107 11.94 -3.55 11.81
C LEU A 107 10.68 -3.84 12.62
N CYS A 108 9.72 -4.52 12.01
CA CYS A 108 8.43 -4.83 12.62
C CYS A 108 7.96 -6.25 12.33
N TRP A 109 6.88 -6.64 12.99
CA TRP A 109 6.02 -7.73 12.57
C TRP A 109 4.62 -7.19 12.28
N GLY A 110 3.85 -7.91 11.48
CA GLY A 110 2.51 -7.48 11.07
C GLY A 110 1.54 -8.63 10.81
N ALA A 111 1.99 -9.87 11.05
CA ALA A 111 1.22 -11.06 10.77
C ALA A 111 1.30 -12.07 11.92
N VAL A 112 0.26 -12.89 12.04
CA VAL A 112 0.25 -14.11 12.84
C VAL A 112 -0.33 -15.25 11.99
N ALA A 113 -0.49 -16.44 12.58
CA ALA A 113 -0.84 -17.63 11.81
C ALA A 113 -2.18 -17.54 11.06
N ASP A 114 -3.12 -16.75 11.59
CA ASP A 114 -4.51 -16.71 11.14
C ASP A 114 -4.95 -15.36 10.54
N ARG A 115 -4.08 -14.33 10.54
CA ARG A 115 -4.42 -13.00 10.03
C ARG A 115 -3.20 -12.12 9.74
N GLN A 116 -3.43 -11.13 8.89
CA GLN A 116 -2.59 -9.95 8.68
C GLN A 116 -3.20 -8.78 9.47
N LEU A 117 -2.34 -8.04 10.17
CA LEU A 117 -2.73 -6.91 11.01
C LEU A 117 -2.58 -5.58 10.25
N ASN A 118 -1.77 -5.54 9.19
CA ASN A 118 -1.52 -4.36 8.37
C ASN A 118 -1.11 -3.14 9.22
N ASP A 119 -0.25 -3.38 10.20
CA ASP A 119 0.33 -2.39 11.12
C ASP A 119 1.80 -2.77 11.40
N LEU A 120 2.61 -1.78 11.80
CA LEU A 120 4.02 -1.94 12.10
C LEU A 120 4.20 -2.22 13.60
N LEU A 121 4.04 -3.48 14.00
CA LEU A 121 3.99 -3.84 15.42
C LEU A 121 5.38 -3.98 16.04
N PRO A 122 5.52 -3.65 17.35
CA PRO A 122 6.81 -3.58 18.02
C PRO A 122 7.43 -4.97 18.13
N MET A 123 8.70 -5.07 17.75
CA MET A 123 9.46 -6.31 17.91
C MET A 123 9.82 -6.55 19.39
N PRO A 124 9.64 -7.77 19.92
CA PRO A 124 10.38 -8.21 21.10
C PRO A 124 11.87 -8.23 20.76
N LEU A 125 12.70 -7.45 21.46
CA LEU A 125 14.13 -7.29 21.20
C LEU A 125 14.94 -8.43 21.81
N SER A 126 14.51 -9.66 21.55
CA SER A 126 15.11 -10.91 22.01
C SER A 126 16.11 -11.46 20.99
N ARG A 127 17.00 -12.36 21.44
CA ARG A 127 17.92 -13.07 20.53
C ARG A 127 17.18 -13.89 19.47
N ALA A 128 16.06 -14.52 19.83
CA ALA A 128 15.26 -15.31 18.89
C ALA A 128 14.64 -14.44 17.79
N ALA A 129 14.17 -13.24 18.12
CA ALA A 129 13.66 -12.29 17.14
C ALA A 129 14.78 -11.79 16.21
N LEU A 130 15.97 -11.53 16.76
CA LEU A 130 17.13 -11.14 15.98
C LEU A 130 17.53 -12.23 14.98
N ASP A 131 17.61 -13.48 15.44
CA ASP A 131 17.98 -14.61 14.58
C ASP A 131 16.95 -14.83 13.46
N LEU A 132 15.65 -14.70 13.76
CA LEU A 132 14.57 -14.73 12.74
C LEU A 132 14.73 -13.61 11.71
N LEU A 133 14.92 -12.36 12.15
CA LEU A 133 15.09 -11.23 11.25
C LEU A 133 16.35 -11.37 10.41
N CYS A 134 17.46 -11.85 10.97
CA CYS A 134 18.67 -12.12 10.20
C CYS A 134 18.39 -13.07 9.02
N GLN A 135 17.70 -14.18 9.31
CA GLN A 135 17.30 -15.15 8.30
C GLN A 135 16.40 -14.54 7.23
N ARG A 136 15.40 -13.74 7.62
CA ARG A 136 14.42 -13.16 6.69
C ARG A 136 15.05 -12.09 5.81
N VAL A 137 15.92 -11.27 6.37
CA VAL A 137 16.69 -10.27 5.62
C VAL A 137 17.61 -10.97 4.61
N GLU A 138 18.32 -12.03 5.00
CA GLU A 138 19.13 -12.82 4.06
C GLU A 138 18.27 -13.41 2.94
N GLN A 139 17.12 -14.03 3.27
CA GLN A 139 16.19 -14.58 2.28
C GLN A 139 15.72 -13.53 1.27
N VAL A 140 15.36 -12.33 1.74
CA VAL A 140 14.89 -11.25 0.88
C VAL A 140 16.01 -10.69 0.02
N GLN A 141 17.20 -10.47 0.59
CA GLN A 141 18.37 -10.00 -0.18
C GLN A 141 18.80 -11.01 -1.25
N ASP A 142 18.79 -12.30 -0.91
CA ASP A 142 19.11 -13.39 -1.85
C ASP A 142 18.08 -13.43 -2.99
N ARG A 143 16.79 -13.28 -2.68
CA ARG A 143 15.71 -13.29 -3.67
C ARG A 143 15.70 -12.05 -4.55
N LEU A 144 16.01 -10.87 -4.01
CA LEU A 144 16.08 -9.61 -4.76
C LEU A 144 17.43 -9.39 -5.46
N HIS A 145 18.44 -10.20 -5.15
CA HIS A 145 19.82 -10.05 -5.59
C HIS A 145 20.41 -8.66 -5.31
N ARG A 146 20.02 -8.04 -4.18
CA ARG A 146 20.51 -6.73 -3.75
C ARG A 146 20.43 -6.57 -2.24
N ARG A 147 21.25 -5.66 -1.72
CA ARG A 147 21.16 -5.21 -0.34
C ARG A 147 19.89 -4.38 -0.13
N ILE A 148 19.14 -4.68 0.93
CA ILE A 148 17.98 -3.91 1.39
C ILE A 148 18.34 -3.02 2.59
N LEU A 149 17.46 -2.09 2.92
CA LEU A 149 17.53 -1.27 4.12
C LEU A 149 16.46 -1.69 5.12
N LEU A 150 16.81 -1.74 6.41
CA LEU A 150 15.87 -1.97 7.50
C LEU A 150 15.72 -0.71 8.35
N GLU A 151 14.47 -0.32 8.59
CA GLU A 151 14.10 0.90 9.30
C GLU A 151 13.73 0.69 10.76
N ASN A 152 14.17 1.59 11.65
CA ASN A 152 13.65 1.64 13.02
C ASN A 152 12.23 2.21 13.07
N VAL A 153 11.37 1.60 13.88
CA VAL A 153 9.98 2.01 14.05
C VAL A 153 9.74 2.74 15.36
N SER A 154 8.75 3.63 15.37
CA SER A 154 8.16 4.12 16.62
C SER A 154 7.41 3.01 17.33
N THR A 155 7.59 2.91 18.65
CA THR A 155 6.87 1.94 19.48
C THR A 155 6.24 2.61 20.69
N TYR A 156 5.13 2.06 21.15
CA TYR A 156 4.39 2.56 22.31
C TYR A 156 4.54 1.64 23.53
N VAL A 157 5.07 0.42 23.33
CA VAL A 157 5.32 -0.55 24.39
C VAL A 157 6.67 -1.23 24.18
N ARG A 158 7.29 -1.66 25.28
CA ARG A 158 8.50 -2.50 25.30
C ARG A 158 8.20 -3.82 25.99
N PHE A 159 8.84 -4.90 25.58
CA PHE A 159 8.59 -6.22 26.17
C PHE A 159 9.46 -6.40 27.42
N ARG A 160 9.01 -7.23 28.37
CA ARG A 160 9.78 -7.52 29.60
C ARG A 160 11.06 -8.30 29.31
N ASP A 161 11.02 -9.13 28.29
CA ASP A 161 12.10 -10.03 27.91
C ASP A 161 13.02 -9.46 26.82
N ASP A 162 12.96 -8.14 26.59
CA ASP A 162 13.91 -7.43 25.73
C ASP A 162 15.34 -7.65 26.27
N ALA A 163 16.21 -8.21 25.43
CA ALA A 163 17.57 -8.62 25.79
C ALA A 163 18.63 -7.57 25.41
N MET A 164 18.24 -6.57 24.62
CA MET A 164 19.09 -5.50 24.10
C MET A 164 18.22 -4.27 23.77
N SER A 165 18.85 -3.11 23.60
CA SER A 165 18.19 -1.92 23.05
C SER A 165 17.92 -2.07 21.56
N GLU A 166 17.02 -1.24 21.02
CA GLU A 166 16.68 -1.24 19.59
C GLU A 166 17.89 -0.90 18.72
N ALA A 167 18.73 0.04 19.16
CA ALA A 167 19.96 0.42 18.46
C ALA A 167 20.99 -0.73 18.43
N GLU A 168 21.15 -1.46 19.54
CA GLU A 168 22.00 -2.66 19.59
C GLU A 168 21.44 -3.77 18.69
N PHE A 169 20.11 -3.96 18.70
CA PHE A 169 19.44 -4.93 17.85
C PHE A 169 19.71 -4.66 16.36
N MET A 170 19.50 -3.41 15.92
CA MET A 170 19.75 -3.01 14.53
C MET A 170 21.23 -3.06 14.15
N ALA A 171 22.14 -2.62 15.03
CA ALA A 171 23.56 -2.68 14.77
C ALA A 171 24.03 -4.14 14.58
N GLU A 172 23.54 -5.05 15.41
CA GLU A 172 23.84 -6.48 15.30
C GLU A 172 23.19 -7.11 14.05
N LEU A 173 21.94 -6.75 13.73
CA LEU A 173 21.25 -7.20 12.51
C LEU A 173 22.02 -6.81 11.24
N ALA A 174 22.42 -5.54 11.14
CA ALA A 174 23.21 -5.03 10.01
C ALA A 174 24.60 -5.70 9.94
N SER A 175 25.26 -5.90 11.09
CA SER A 175 26.56 -6.58 11.17
C SER A 175 26.51 -8.04 10.68
N ARG A 176 25.44 -8.77 11.05
CA ARG A 176 25.25 -10.18 10.69
C ARG A 176 24.88 -10.38 9.23
N THR A 177 23.89 -9.63 8.75
CA THR A 177 23.27 -9.83 7.43
C THR A 177 23.90 -8.99 6.32
N GLY A 178 24.63 -7.93 6.69
CA GLY A 178 25.14 -6.93 5.77
C GLY A 178 24.06 -6.05 5.14
N CYS A 179 22.82 -6.06 5.63
CA CYS A 179 21.82 -5.07 5.24
C CYS A 179 22.27 -3.67 5.65
N ALA A 180 21.76 -2.66 4.94
CA ALA A 180 21.91 -1.28 5.39
C ALA A 180 20.75 -0.94 6.36
N LEU A 181 20.89 0.17 7.06
CA LEU A 181 19.85 0.73 7.91
C LEU A 181 19.27 1.99 7.26
N LEU A 182 17.95 2.12 7.31
CA LEU A 182 17.24 3.37 7.10
C LEU A 182 17.02 3.94 8.51
N LEU A 183 17.61 5.08 8.80
CA LEU A 183 17.52 5.68 10.13
C LEU A 183 16.44 6.75 10.12
N ASP A 184 15.24 6.43 10.58
CA ASP A 184 14.26 7.47 10.86
C ASP A 184 14.57 8.15 12.19
N VAL A 185 14.95 9.42 12.07
CA VAL A 185 15.32 10.26 13.21
C VAL A 185 14.08 10.68 14.00
N ASN A 186 12.92 10.80 13.35
CA ASN A 186 11.66 11.07 14.04
C ASN A 186 11.30 9.89 14.96
N ASN A 187 11.37 8.65 14.46
CA ASN A 187 11.15 7.45 15.28
C ASN A 187 12.09 7.34 16.48
N LEU A 188 13.38 7.70 16.34
CA LEU A 188 14.29 7.78 17.48
C LEU A 188 13.83 8.79 18.54
N TYR A 189 13.39 9.97 18.10
CA TYR A 189 12.89 11.00 19.01
C TYR A 189 11.60 10.58 19.71
N VAL A 190 10.66 9.97 18.98
CA VAL A 190 9.41 9.44 19.53
C VAL A 190 9.69 8.36 20.57
N ASN A 191 10.59 7.41 20.27
CA ASN A 191 11.01 6.37 21.20
C ASN A 191 11.73 6.97 22.44
N GLN A 192 12.54 8.01 22.27
CA GLN A 192 13.13 8.76 23.39
C GLN A 192 12.05 9.34 24.31
N CYS A 193 11.03 10.00 23.76
CA CYS A 193 9.94 10.57 24.54
C CYS A 193 9.08 9.50 25.22
N ASN A 194 8.80 8.40 24.53
CA ASN A 194 7.89 7.36 25.03
C ASN A 194 8.56 6.41 26.03
N HIS A 195 9.84 6.08 25.84
CA HIS A 195 10.54 5.05 26.61
C HIS A 195 11.71 5.57 27.45
N GLY A 196 12.09 6.83 27.29
CA GLY A 196 13.27 7.41 27.96
C GLY A 196 14.60 6.92 27.38
N GLU A 197 14.60 6.44 26.14
CA GLU A 197 15.79 6.01 25.41
C GLU A 197 16.59 7.22 24.92
N ASP A 198 17.92 7.19 24.98
CA ASP A 198 18.74 8.30 24.50
C ASP A 198 18.99 8.19 22.99
N ALA A 199 18.38 9.07 22.20
CA ALA A 199 18.50 9.07 20.74
C ALA A 199 19.94 9.35 20.26
N LEU A 200 20.73 10.14 20.99
CA LEU A 200 22.14 10.37 20.66
C LEU A 200 22.98 9.13 20.95
N ALA A 201 22.69 8.42 22.04
CA ALA A 201 23.32 7.13 22.33
C ALA A 201 22.97 6.08 21.27
N ALA A 202 21.72 6.04 20.81
CA ALA A 202 21.28 5.18 19.72
C ALA A 202 22.06 5.46 18.41
N ILE A 203 22.17 6.73 18.01
CA ILE A 203 22.99 7.15 16.86
C ILE A 203 24.46 6.73 17.05
N ALA A 204 25.01 6.88 18.25
CA ALA A 204 26.41 6.53 18.52
C ALA A 204 26.70 5.03 18.42
N ALA A 205 25.73 4.18 18.80
CA ALA A 205 25.84 2.73 18.80
C ALA A 205 25.95 2.12 17.39
N ILE A 206 25.39 2.78 16.37
CA ILE A 206 25.41 2.29 14.99
C ILE A 206 26.74 2.61 14.31
N ALA A 207 27.39 1.61 13.71
CA ALA A 207 28.69 1.79 13.04
C ALA A 207 28.56 2.68 11.77
N PRO A 208 29.52 3.59 11.49
CA PRO A 208 29.50 4.35 10.25
C PRO A 208 29.61 3.42 9.04
N GLY A 209 28.93 3.76 7.95
CA GLY A 209 28.83 2.91 6.75
C GLY A 209 27.72 1.85 6.79
N SER A 210 26.99 1.73 7.91
CA SER A 210 25.82 0.85 8.04
C SER A 210 24.50 1.53 7.66
N VAL A 211 24.41 2.85 7.86
CA VAL A 211 23.22 3.63 7.48
C VAL A 211 23.31 4.01 5.99
N GLY A 212 22.26 3.70 5.24
CA GLY A 212 22.16 4.00 3.80
C GLY A 212 21.22 5.16 3.49
N GLU A 213 20.32 5.49 4.41
CA GLU A 213 19.25 6.47 4.22
C GLU A 213 18.82 7.05 5.57
N ILE A 214 18.32 8.28 5.57
CA ILE A 214 17.77 8.95 6.75
C ILE A 214 16.37 9.45 6.42
N HIS A 215 15.40 9.19 7.29
CA HIS A 215 14.08 9.80 7.21
C HIS A 215 13.92 10.91 8.25
N LEU A 216 13.09 11.89 7.89
CA LEU A 216 12.71 13.02 8.73
C LEU A 216 11.20 13.26 8.56
N ALA A 217 10.50 13.33 9.68
CA ALA A 217 9.07 13.58 9.71
C ALA A 217 8.67 14.42 10.95
N GLY A 218 7.40 14.82 10.98
CA GLY A 218 6.75 15.41 12.15
C GLY A 218 5.88 14.39 12.92
N HIS A 219 5.60 14.69 14.18
CA HIS A 219 4.86 13.82 15.11
C HIS A 219 3.80 14.61 15.88
N LEU A 220 2.87 13.88 16.50
CA LEU A 220 1.80 14.44 17.33
C LEU A 220 2.12 14.25 18.81
N VAL A 221 2.18 15.34 19.57
CA VAL A 221 2.35 15.28 21.03
C VAL A 221 0.98 15.17 21.70
N THR A 222 0.75 14.11 22.48
CA THR A 222 -0.45 13.95 23.31
C THR A 222 -0.08 13.89 24.80
N PRO A 223 -1.05 14.03 25.72
CA PRO A 223 -0.78 13.89 27.15
C PRO A 223 -0.25 12.52 27.57
N GLN A 224 -0.45 11.47 26.76
CA GLN A 224 -0.13 10.08 27.11
C GLN A 224 1.08 9.51 26.36
N ALA A 225 1.33 10.01 25.14
CA ALA A 225 2.44 9.57 24.29
C ALA A 225 2.76 10.62 23.21
N VAL A 226 3.96 10.56 22.68
CA VAL A 226 4.24 11.14 21.36
C VAL A 226 3.86 10.10 20.33
N ILE A 227 2.93 10.44 19.44
CA ILE A 227 2.39 9.57 18.41
C ILE A 227 3.11 9.88 17.11
N ASP A 228 3.61 8.82 16.50
CA ASP A 228 4.18 8.90 15.18
C ASP A 228 3.08 8.79 14.13
N HIS A 229 2.77 9.92 13.49
CA HIS A 229 1.71 10.00 12.47
C HIS A 229 2.19 10.61 11.15
N HIS A 230 3.43 11.08 11.09
CA HIS A 230 4.01 11.72 9.89
C HIS A 230 3.08 12.76 9.25
N GLY A 231 2.43 13.58 10.08
CA GLY A 231 1.36 14.50 9.69
C GLY A 231 1.70 15.98 9.80
N ASP A 232 2.92 16.32 10.19
CA ASP A 232 3.33 17.70 10.47
C ASP A 232 4.75 17.99 9.98
N VAL A 233 5.15 19.25 10.05
CA VAL A 233 6.52 19.68 9.77
C VAL A 233 7.52 19.02 10.72
N VAL A 234 8.75 18.81 10.24
CA VAL A 234 9.83 18.23 11.05
C VAL A 234 10.12 19.16 12.24
N ALA A 235 10.04 18.62 13.45
CA ALA A 235 10.22 19.37 14.69
C ALA A 235 11.71 19.75 14.93
N GLU A 236 11.95 20.87 15.62
CA GLU A 236 13.32 21.34 15.93
C GLU A 236 14.21 20.32 16.66
N PRO A 237 13.72 19.54 17.64
CA PRO A 237 14.51 18.47 18.25
C PRO A 237 14.95 17.39 17.24
N VAL A 238 14.10 17.08 16.25
CA VAL A 238 14.40 16.12 15.18
C VAL A 238 15.47 16.70 14.24
N TRP A 239 15.41 17.99 13.90
CA TRP A 239 16.47 18.67 13.16
C TRP A 239 17.83 18.64 13.89
N ALA A 240 17.84 18.78 15.21
CA ALA A 240 19.06 18.68 16.00
C ALA A 240 19.64 17.24 15.96
N LEU A 241 18.79 16.22 16.09
CA LEU A 241 19.20 14.82 15.95
C LEU A 241 19.68 14.51 14.53
N TYR A 242 19.08 15.11 13.50
CA TYR A 242 19.54 14.98 12.11
C TYR A 242 20.97 15.50 11.93
N GLN A 243 21.30 16.66 12.52
CA GLN A 243 22.67 17.16 12.52
C GLN A 243 23.64 16.20 13.23
N ALA A 244 23.20 15.59 14.34
CA ALA A 244 23.99 14.58 15.06
C ALA A 244 24.22 13.32 14.19
N ALA A 245 23.19 12.86 13.49
CA ALA A 245 23.26 11.74 12.55
C ALA A 245 24.23 12.06 11.39
N LEU A 246 24.15 13.25 10.80
CA LEU A 246 25.07 13.69 9.74
C LEU A 246 26.52 13.84 10.23
N ALA A 247 26.72 14.31 11.46
CA ALA A 247 28.05 14.36 12.06
C ALA A 247 28.68 12.95 12.17
N ARG A 248 27.85 11.95 12.44
CA ARG A 248 28.26 10.56 12.67
C ARG A 248 28.37 9.73 11.39
N PHE A 249 27.44 9.90 10.46
CA PHE A 249 27.29 9.08 9.24
C PHE A 249 27.61 9.82 7.95
N ARG A 250 27.93 11.12 8.03
CA ARG A 250 28.17 11.99 6.87
C ARG A 250 26.90 12.16 6.03
N ARG A 251 27.03 12.83 4.89
CA ARG A 251 25.90 13.12 4.00
C ARG A 251 25.42 11.84 3.30
N LEU A 252 24.16 11.49 3.57
CA LEU A 252 23.41 10.37 3.02
C LEU A 252 22.14 10.86 2.29
N PRO A 253 21.50 10.02 1.45
CA PRO A 253 20.12 10.25 1.03
C PRO A 253 19.25 10.57 2.25
N THR A 254 18.46 11.65 2.17
CA THR A 254 17.55 12.05 3.24
C THR A 254 16.15 12.26 2.67
N LEU A 255 15.14 11.65 3.25
CA LEU A 255 13.75 11.84 2.85
C LEU A 255 13.04 12.78 3.83
N ILE A 256 12.17 13.63 3.31
CA ILE A 256 11.06 14.16 4.11
C ILE A 256 9.84 13.26 3.90
N GLU A 257 9.43 12.58 4.96
CA GLU A 257 8.29 11.68 4.97
C GLU A 257 7.03 12.40 5.46
N TRP A 258 5.89 12.10 4.84
CA TRP A 258 4.59 12.70 5.18
C TRP A 258 3.43 11.80 4.71
N ASP A 259 2.61 11.31 5.64
CA ASP A 259 1.59 10.28 5.39
C ASP A 259 0.16 10.66 5.75
N THR A 260 -0.03 11.41 6.83
CA THR A 260 -1.34 11.96 7.21
C THR A 260 -1.37 13.45 6.90
N ASP A 261 -2.55 13.99 6.64
CA ASP A 261 -2.73 15.45 6.42
C ASP A 261 -1.73 16.05 5.42
N VAL A 262 -1.52 15.33 4.30
CA VAL A 262 -0.53 15.65 3.27
C VAL A 262 -0.62 17.13 2.87
N PRO A 263 0.47 17.91 3.01
CA PRO A 263 0.42 19.36 2.90
C PRO A 263 0.44 19.80 1.44
N ALA A 264 0.32 21.10 1.21
CA ALA A 264 0.65 21.67 -0.09
C ALA A 264 2.10 21.33 -0.50
N LEU A 265 2.33 21.09 -1.79
CA LEU A 265 3.61 20.60 -2.30
C LEU A 265 4.78 21.56 -1.99
N ASP A 266 4.54 22.86 -1.95
CA ASP A 266 5.57 23.87 -1.66
C ASP A 266 6.09 23.80 -0.23
N VAL A 267 5.23 23.43 0.73
CA VAL A 267 5.60 23.15 2.13
C VAL A 267 6.52 21.93 2.21
N LEU A 268 6.13 20.82 1.57
CA LEU A 268 6.91 19.59 1.51
C LEU A 268 8.29 19.83 0.88
N LEU A 269 8.34 20.49 -0.28
CA LEU A 269 9.59 20.86 -0.94
C LEU A 269 10.41 21.86 -0.10
N GLY A 270 9.77 22.68 0.73
CA GLY A 270 10.42 23.57 1.69
C GLY A 270 11.22 22.82 2.75
N GLN A 271 10.64 21.77 3.33
CA GLN A 271 11.32 20.89 4.29
C GLN A 271 12.51 20.18 3.63
N ALA A 272 12.34 19.67 2.39
CA ALA A 272 13.42 19.00 1.66
C ALA A 272 14.59 19.95 1.36
N ARG A 273 14.30 21.20 0.98
CA ARG A 273 15.34 22.24 0.83
C ARG A 273 16.09 22.50 2.14
N ARG A 274 15.40 22.53 3.28
CA ARG A 274 16.04 22.70 4.60
C ARG A 274 16.96 21.52 4.93
N ALA A 275 16.51 20.28 4.71
CA ALA A 275 17.34 19.08 4.89
C ALA A 275 18.60 19.14 3.99
N GLN A 276 18.43 19.48 2.71
CA GLN A 276 19.53 19.63 1.77
C GLN A 276 20.56 20.69 2.22
N GLN A 277 20.09 21.83 2.73
CA GLN A 277 20.94 22.91 3.23
C GLN A 277 21.78 22.45 4.43
N ILE A 278 21.16 21.79 5.40
CA ILE A 278 21.86 21.24 6.57
C ILE A 278 22.89 20.18 6.14
N ALA A 279 22.48 19.26 5.27
CA ALA A 279 23.34 18.18 4.77
C ALA A 279 24.55 18.70 3.97
N SER A 280 24.45 19.87 3.33
CA SER A 280 25.52 20.44 2.53
C SER A 280 26.77 20.83 3.33
N ALA A 281 26.63 21.03 4.65
CA ALA A 281 27.74 21.30 5.56
C ALA A 281 28.60 20.06 5.89
N TYR A 282 28.15 18.86 5.50
CA TYR A 282 28.81 17.59 5.80
C TYR A 282 29.35 16.96 4.51
N PRO A 283 30.53 16.29 4.58
CA PRO A 283 31.09 15.62 3.41
C PRO A 283 30.19 14.46 2.99
N LEU A 284 30.29 14.03 1.72
CA LEU A 284 29.68 12.77 1.26
C LEU A 284 30.24 11.59 2.05
N LEU A 285 29.39 10.61 2.36
CA LEU A 285 29.87 9.31 2.82
C LEU A 285 30.66 8.61 1.69
N GLY A 286 31.77 7.96 2.03
CA GLY A 286 32.48 7.03 1.12
C GLY A 286 31.75 5.70 0.94
N ALA A 287 32.33 4.76 0.19
CA ALA A 287 31.68 3.48 -0.12
C ALA A 287 31.10 2.78 1.13
N ALA A 288 29.85 2.34 1.03
CA ALA A 288 29.18 1.59 2.10
C ALA A 288 29.88 0.26 2.37
N ASN A 289 29.66 -0.32 3.56
CA ASN A 289 30.22 -1.63 3.87
C ASN A 289 29.69 -2.67 2.87
N PRO A 290 30.56 -3.44 2.19
CA PRO A 290 30.11 -4.39 1.17
C PRO A 290 29.25 -5.46 1.82
N TRP A 291 28.13 -5.79 1.18
CA TRP A 291 27.32 -6.94 1.56
C TRP A 291 28.18 -8.20 1.41
N ARG A 292 28.43 -8.88 2.53
CA ARG A 292 29.05 -10.20 2.56
C ARG A 292 27.96 -11.15 3.02
N GLY A 293 27.32 -11.85 2.08
CA GLY A 293 26.33 -12.87 2.39
C GLY A 293 26.87 -13.81 3.46
N ARG A 294 26.19 -13.83 4.60
CA ARG A 294 26.35 -14.89 5.60
C ARG A 294 25.07 -15.71 5.54
N HIS A 295 25.18 -16.97 5.92
CA HIS A 295 24.04 -17.86 6.02
C HIS A 295 23.77 -18.09 7.51
N ALA A 296 22.70 -17.50 8.03
CA ALA A 296 22.16 -17.82 9.34
C ALA A 296 21.43 -19.18 9.26
N GLN A 297 21.57 -20.00 10.31
CA GLN A 297 20.80 -21.24 10.44
C GLN A 297 19.45 -20.97 11.14
N PRO A 298 18.38 -21.68 10.75
CA PRO A 298 17.02 -21.36 11.15
C PRO A 298 16.71 -21.77 12.59
N LEU A 299 16.13 -20.87 13.37
CA LEU A 299 15.34 -21.19 14.56
C LEU A 299 14.21 -20.16 14.76
N ALA A 300 13.02 -20.44 14.22
CA ALA A 300 11.82 -19.77 14.72
C ALA A 300 11.51 -20.32 16.12
N SER A 301 11.50 -19.45 17.13
CA SER A 301 11.14 -19.86 18.49
C SER A 301 9.62 -19.93 18.63
N ASP A 302 9.09 -21.08 19.05
CA ASP A 302 7.66 -21.23 19.39
C ASP A 302 7.20 -20.19 20.44
N HIS A 303 8.12 -19.76 21.30
CA HIS A 303 7.85 -18.71 22.28
C HIS A 303 7.59 -17.34 21.63
N LEU A 304 8.41 -16.94 20.63
CA LEU A 304 8.22 -15.69 19.90
C LEU A 304 6.87 -15.69 19.16
N ALA A 305 6.53 -16.81 18.52
CA ALA A 305 5.24 -16.97 17.85
C ALA A 305 4.05 -16.88 18.83
N ALA A 306 4.18 -17.47 20.02
CA ALA A 306 3.16 -17.38 21.07
C ALA A 306 2.97 -15.94 21.57
N THR A 307 4.07 -15.21 21.81
CA THR A 307 4.03 -13.79 22.21
C THR A 307 3.31 -12.92 21.17
N GLN A 308 3.66 -13.06 19.89
CA GLN A 308 3.00 -12.31 18.81
C GLN A 308 1.53 -12.68 18.67
N GLN A 309 1.19 -13.99 18.72
CA GLN A 309 -0.21 -14.45 18.66
C GLN A 309 -1.04 -13.89 19.81
N GLN A 310 -0.50 -13.87 21.02
CA GLN A 310 -1.20 -13.36 22.20
C GLN A 310 -1.39 -11.85 22.13
N PHE A 311 -0.37 -11.10 21.65
CA PHE A 311 -0.49 -9.67 21.40
C PHE A 311 -1.59 -9.39 20.37
N ALA A 312 -1.55 -10.09 19.23
CA ALA A 312 -2.53 -9.93 18.16
C ALA A 312 -3.96 -10.26 18.62
N ALA A 313 -4.14 -11.35 19.36
CA ALA A 313 -5.46 -11.73 19.91
C ALA A 313 -6.03 -10.64 20.83
N ALA A 314 -5.20 -10.04 21.67
CA ALA A 314 -5.61 -8.96 22.58
C ALA A 314 -6.00 -7.65 21.87
N LEU A 315 -5.57 -7.43 20.62
CA LEU A 315 -6.04 -6.29 19.82
C LEU A 315 -7.52 -6.46 19.44
N PHE A 316 -7.97 -7.70 19.20
CA PHE A 316 -9.34 -8.02 18.81
C PHE A 316 -10.25 -8.34 20.02
N ASP A 317 -9.69 -8.88 21.10
CA ASP A 317 -10.46 -9.29 22.28
C ASP A 317 -9.86 -8.71 23.57
N HIS A 318 -10.64 -7.85 24.23
CA HIS A 318 -10.27 -7.25 25.51
C HIS A 318 -10.09 -8.28 26.63
N ALA A 319 -10.72 -9.47 26.55
CA ALA A 319 -10.51 -10.51 27.55
C ALA A 319 -9.05 -11.00 27.60
N GLY A 320 -8.34 -10.97 26.46
CA GLY A 320 -6.93 -11.33 26.35
C GLY A 320 -5.96 -10.23 26.77
N GLU A 321 -6.43 -9.00 26.98
CA GLU A 321 -5.58 -7.81 27.18
C GLU A 321 -4.69 -7.93 28.42
N GLY A 322 -5.24 -8.40 29.55
CA GLY A 322 -4.45 -8.55 30.78
C GLY A 322 -3.25 -9.48 30.61
N ALA A 323 -3.41 -10.55 29.83
CA ALA A 323 -2.33 -11.49 29.56
C ALA A 323 -1.29 -10.89 28.61
N ALA A 324 -1.71 -10.13 27.59
CA ALA A 324 -0.78 -9.42 26.69
C ALA A 324 0.02 -8.36 27.46
N LEU A 325 -0.63 -7.56 28.30
CA LEU A 325 0.02 -6.53 29.13
C LEU A 325 1.03 -7.12 30.13
N ALA A 326 0.79 -8.35 30.61
CA ALA A 326 1.73 -9.04 31.51
C ALA A 326 3.10 -9.33 30.87
N GLN A 327 3.19 -9.32 29.53
CA GLN A 327 4.44 -9.47 28.78
C GLN A 327 5.20 -8.15 28.58
N LEU A 328 4.60 -7.00 28.96
CA LEU A 328 5.14 -5.67 28.69
C LEU A 328 5.80 -5.03 29.91
N LYS A 329 6.81 -4.19 29.67
CA LYS A 329 7.54 -3.44 30.70
C LYS A 329 6.75 -2.21 31.15
N GLY A 330 6.94 -1.80 32.41
CA GLY A 330 6.49 -0.48 32.90
C GLY A 330 5.11 -0.40 33.55
N GLY A 331 4.48 -1.52 33.90
CA GLY A 331 3.11 -1.54 34.46
C GLY A 331 2.03 -1.57 33.37
N ALA A 332 0.75 -1.60 33.77
CA ALA A 332 -0.37 -1.76 32.84
C ALA A 332 -0.51 -0.56 31.88
N ASN A 333 0.16 -0.63 30.73
CA ASN A 333 0.13 0.37 29.66
C ASN A 333 -1.10 0.21 28.75
N THR A 334 -2.29 0.10 29.35
CA THR A 334 -3.57 -0.08 28.63
C THR A 334 -3.80 0.97 27.55
N HIS A 335 -3.48 2.24 27.86
CA HIS A 335 -3.64 3.34 26.90
C HIS A 335 -2.71 3.20 25.70
N ARG A 336 -1.41 2.93 25.93
CA ARG A 336 -0.42 2.79 24.87
C ARG A 336 -0.66 1.52 24.03
N PHE A 337 -1.08 0.44 24.67
CA PHE A 337 -1.54 -0.76 23.95
C PHE A 337 -2.78 -0.48 23.10
N GLY A 338 -3.69 0.36 23.62
CA GLY A 338 -4.89 0.81 22.91
C GLY A 338 -4.60 1.59 21.62
N LEU A 339 -3.43 2.21 21.48
CA LEU A 339 -3.02 2.88 20.24
C LEU A 339 -2.96 1.90 19.06
N TYR A 340 -2.38 0.70 19.25
CA TYR A 340 -2.34 -0.33 18.21
C TYR A 340 -3.74 -0.81 17.79
N ARG A 341 -4.66 -0.94 18.76
CA ARG A 341 -6.07 -1.25 18.46
C ARG A 341 -6.75 -0.12 17.70
N GLY A 342 -6.43 1.12 18.05
CA GLY A 342 -6.88 2.32 17.34
C GLY A 342 -6.40 2.33 15.89
N ASN A 343 -5.11 2.04 15.66
CA ASN A 343 -4.50 1.97 14.33
C ASN A 343 -5.23 0.99 13.42
N LEU A 344 -5.57 -0.22 13.90
CA LEU A 344 -6.37 -1.17 13.13
C LEU A 344 -7.69 -0.55 12.64
N THR A 345 -8.40 0.13 13.54
CA THR A 345 -9.69 0.77 13.21
C THR A 345 -9.52 1.90 12.20
N VAL A 346 -8.49 2.73 12.38
CA VAL A 346 -8.16 3.83 11.44
C VAL A 346 -7.80 3.27 10.07
N THR A 347 -6.98 2.23 10.01
CA THR A 347 -6.57 1.56 8.76
C THR A 347 -7.78 0.99 8.02
N TRP A 348 -8.64 0.22 8.70
CA TRP A 348 -9.84 -0.33 8.06
C TRP A 348 -10.77 0.75 7.53
N ASN A 349 -10.97 1.81 8.31
CA ASN A 349 -11.80 2.93 7.89
C ASN A 349 -11.20 3.66 6.68
N LYS A 350 -9.89 3.95 6.70
CA LYS A 350 -9.18 4.59 5.58
C LYS A 350 -9.28 3.76 4.30
N THR A 351 -9.01 2.46 4.39
CA THR A 351 -9.05 1.53 3.26
C THR A 351 -10.46 1.44 2.66
N LEU A 352 -11.49 1.22 3.48
CA LEU A 352 -12.86 1.10 2.97
C LEU A 352 -13.45 2.44 2.55
N SER A 353 -13.03 3.56 3.13
CA SER A 353 -13.45 4.90 2.68
C SER A 353 -12.93 5.21 1.28
N ALA A 354 -11.71 4.76 0.96
CA ALA A 354 -11.15 4.89 -0.38
C ALA A 354 -11.85 3.97 -1.39
N ALA A 355 -12.21 2.75 -1.00
CA ALA A 355 -12.86 1.78 -1.87
C ALA A 355 -14.37 2.02 -2.06
N CYS A 356 -15.06 2.62 -1.08
CA CYS A 356 -16.52 2.83 -1.10
C CYS A 356 -16.92 4.28 -0.72
N PRO A 357 -16.47 5.29 -1.47
CA PRO A 357 -16.70 6.70 -1.14
C PRO A 357 -18.17 7.14 -1.21
N VAL A 358 -19.00 6.57 -2.09
CA VAL A 358 -20.44 6.87 -2.21
C VAL A 358 -21.20 6.22 -1.06
N LEU A 359 -20.91 4.97 -0.72
CA LEU A 359 -21.51 4.32 0.44
C LEU A 359 -21.26 5.12 1.72
N ARG A 360 -20.04 5.63 1.91
CA ARG A 360 -19.68 6.51 3.01
C ARG A 360 -20.49 7.81 3.03
N GLN A 361 -20.72 8.43 1.86
CA GLN A 361 -21.56 9.62 1.74
C GLN A 361 -23.04 9.32 2.08
N LEU A 362 -23.54 8.15 1.67
CA LEU A 362 -24.93 7.74 1.90
C LEU A 362 -25.24 7.50 3.38
N VAL A 363 -24.34 6.85 4.11
CA VAL A 363 -24.57 6.48 5.52
C VAL A 363 -23.99 7.50 6.52
N GLY A 364 -23.10 8.37 6.07
CA GLY A 364 -22.40 9.36 6.89
C GLY A 364 -21.14 8.81 7.58
N GLU A 365 -20.22 9.71 7.94
CA GLU A 365 -18.88 9.37 8.46
C GLU A 365 -18.93 8.52 9.74
N GLU A 366 -19.78 8.88 10.69
CA GLU A 366 -19.85 8.22 12.00
C GLU A 366 -20.35 6.77 11.87
N PHE A 367 -21.44 6.58 11.12
CA PHE A 367 -21.97 5.24 10.87
C PHE A 367 -20.99 4.40 10.04
N PHE A 368 -20.38 5.00 9.01
CA PHE A 368 -19.39 4.31 8.19
C PHE A 368 -18.18 3.87 9.04
N GLY A 369 -17.67 4.72 9.94
CA GLY A 369 -16.60 4.36 10.86
C GLY A 369 -16.98 3.19 11.79
N GLY A 370 -18.20 3.18 12.33
CA GLY A 370 -18.71 2.05 13.12
C GLY A 370 -18.85 0.76 12.29
N LEU A 371 -19.30 0.90 11.05
CA LEU A 371 -19.50 -0.20 10.10
C LEU A 371 -18.17 -0.84 9.67
N THR A 372 -17.18 -0.04 9.30
CA THR A 372 -15.84 -0.53 8.90
C THR A 372 -15.14 -1.23 10.07
N ARG A 373 -15.29 -0.70 11.29
CA ARG A 373 -14.83 -1.36 12.52
C ARG A 373 -15.50 -2.72 12.72
N ALA A 374 -16.83 -2.78 12.58
CA ALA A 374 -17.57 -4.04 12.72
C ALA A 374 -17.14 -5.07 11.66
N TYR A 375 -16.95 -4.64 10.41
CA TYR A 375 -16.44 -5.48 9.33
C TYR A 375 -15.04 -6.03 9.63
N GLY A 376 -14.08 -5.17 9.99
CA GLY A 376 -12.69 -5.57 10.24
C GLY A 376 -12.54 -6.51 11.44
N MET A 377 -13.38 -6.34 12.46
CA MET A 377 -13.49 -7.27 13.58
C MET A 377 -14.00 -8.65 13.16
N ALA A 378 -14.98 -8.71 12.26
CA ALA A 378 -15.59 -9.96 11.80
C ALA A 378 -14.81 -10.63 10.65
N ASN A 379 -14.05 -9.86 9.87
CA ASN A 379 -13.33 -10.27 8.67
C ASN A 379 -11.90 -9.70 8.72
N PRO A 380 -11.04 -10.19 9.61
CA PRO A 380 -9.65 -9.74 9.67
C PRO A 380 -8.94 -9.98 8.33
N SER A 381 -7.97 -9.13 8.00
CA SER A 381 -7.23 -9.25 6.75
C SER A 381 -6.43 -10.55 6.69
N LEU A 382 -6.25 -11.09 5.48
CA LEU A 382 -5.42 -12.25 5.19
C LEU A 382 -4.28 -11.92 4.21
N ASP A 383 -4.21 -10.67 3.73
CA ASP A 383 -3.21 -10.19 2.77
C ASP A 383 -2.56 -8.91 3.32
N ALA A 384 -1.25 -8.76 3.06
CA ALA A 384 -0.51 -7.54 3.40
C ALA A 384 -0.97 -6.36 2.52
N ASP A 385 -1.52 -6.66 1.35
CA ASP A 385 -2.06 -5.69 0.41
C ASP A 385 -3.50 -5.29 0.77
N LEU A 386 -3.64 -4.10 1.36
CA LEU A 386 -4.92 -3.53 1.79
C LEU A 386 -5.89 -3.27 0.62
N ASN A 387 -5.42 -3.22 -0.63
CA ASN A 387 -6.31 -3.09 -1.80
C ASN A 387 -7.20 -4.33 -1.98
N ARG A 388 -6.98 -5.41 -1.21
CA ARG A 388 -7.77 -6.63 -1.22
C ARG A 388 -8.71 -6.77 -0.02
N PHE A 389 -8.61 -5.89 0.98
CA PHE A 389 -9.31 -6.00 2.26
C PHE A 389 -10.84 -5.93 2.12
N GLY A 390 -11.35 -5.13 1.19
CA GLY A 390 -12.79 -4.91 0.99
C GLY A 390 -13.55 -6.05 0.31
N ALA A 391 -12.89 -7.15 -0.09
CA ALA A 391 -13.50 -8.21 -0.90
C ALA A 391 -14.75 -8.86 -0.26
N GLY A 392 -14.80 -8.95 1.07
CA GLY A 392 -15.93 -9.51 1.80
C GLY A 392 -17.00 -8.50 2.19
N PHE A 393 -16.80 -7.20 1.93
CA PHE A 393 -17.58 -6.14 2.56
C PHE A 393 -19.05 -6.15 2.14
N ALA A 394 -19.35 -6.23 0.85
CA ALA A 394 -20.73 -6.32 0.37
C ALA A 394 -21.49 -7.53 0.95
N ARG A 395 -20.84 -8.69 1.03
CA ARG A 395 -21.42 -9.91 1.63
C ARG A 395 -21.67 -9.76 3.13
N PHE A 396 -20.79 -9.04 3.84
CA PHE A 396 -21.02 -8.70 5.24
C PHE A 396 -22.26 -7.79 5.38
N LEU A 397 -22.44 -6.82 4.47
CA LEU A 397 -23.60 -5.93 4.47
C LEU A 397 -24.93 -6.66 4.21
N ASP A 398 -24.95 -7.72 3.39
CA ASP A 398 -26.18 -8.52 3.16
C ASP A 398 -26.84 -9.01 4.46
N GLY A 399 -26.04 -9.29 5.49
CA GLY A 399 -26.50 -9.76 6.79
C GLY A 399 -26.42 -8.73 7.92
N PHE A 400 -26.09 -7.47 7.63
CA PHE A 400 -25.85 -6.47 8.68
C PHE A 400 -27.18 -5.84 9.14
N PRO A 401 -27.63 -6.08 10.39
CA PRO A 401 -29.00 -5.74 10.80
C PRO A 401 -29.27 -4.23 10.84
N HIS A 402 -28.23 -3.42 11.05
CA HIS A 402 -28.38 -1.96 11.18
C HIS A 402 -28.62 -1.24 9.84
N ILE A 403 -28.64 -1.97 8.71
CA ILE A 403 -28.99 -1.42 7.39
C ILE A 403 -30.16 -2.15 6.73
N ALA A 404 -30.95 -2.93 7.49
CA ALA A 404 -32.04 -3.74 6.94
C ALA A 404 -33.08 -2.92 6.15
N ASP A 405 -33.31 -1.67 6.55
CA ASP A 405 -34.24 -0.74 5.87
C ASP A 405 -33.66 -0.17 4.55
N TYR A 406 -32.38 -0.43 4.26
CA TYR A 406 -31.67 0.06 3.07
C TYR A 406 -31.07 -1.11 2.27
N PRO A 407 -31.90 -1.99 1.70
CA PRO A 407 -31.47 -3.24 1.06
C PRO A 407 -30.62 -3.05 -0.22
N TYR A 408 -30.46 -1.82 -0.70
CA TYR A 408 -29.62 -1.47 -1.85
C TYR A 408 -28.16 -1.17 -1.49
N LEU A 409 -27.83 -0.95 -0.21
CA LEU A 409 -26.46 -0.63 0.21
C LEU A 409 -25.45 -1.76 -0.06
N PRO A 410 -25.78 -3.06 0.10
CA PRO A 410 -24.88 -4.13 -0.33
C PRO A 410 -24.57 -4.08 -1.84
N ASP A 411 -25.56 -3.75 -2.68
CA ASP A 411 -25.37 -3.62 -4.14
C ASP A 411 -24.52 -2.39 -4.48
N MET A 412 -24.69 -1.28 -3.75
CA MET A 412 -23.78 -0.13 -3.86
C MET A 412 -22.33 -0.53 -3.54
N ALA A 413 -22.12 -1.29 -2.46
CA ALA A 413 -20.79 -1.78 -2.10
C ALA A 413 -20.19 -2.72 -3.16
N ARG A 414 -21.01 -3.57 -3.82
CA ARG A 414 -20.56 -4.41 -4.95
C ARG A 414 -20.10 -3.56 -6.14
N LEU A 415 -20.87 -2.53 -6.48
CA LEU A 415 -20.57 -1.61 -7.58
C LEU A 415 -19.27 -0.85 -7.30
N GLU A 416 -19.12 -0.25 -6.13
CA GLU A 416 -17.89 0.48 -5.76
C GLU A 416 -16.69 -0.44 -5.65
N TRP A 417 -16.88 -1.66 -5.12
CA TRP A 417 -15.82 -2.67 -5.11
C TRP A 417 -15.39 -3.07 -6.53
N ALA A 418 -16.31 -3.15 -7.49
CA ALA A 418 -15.95 -3.42 -8.88
C ALA A 418 -15.13 -2.28 -9.50
N LEU A 419 -15.46 -1.02 -9.19
CA LEU A 419 -14.64 0.14 -9.58
C LEU A 419 -13.24 0.07 -8.94
N HIS A 420 -13.17 -0.19 -7.64
CA HIS A 420 -11.91 -0.37 -6.92
C HIS A 420 -11.06 -1.48 -7.57
N ARG A 421 -11.66 -2.65 -7.84
CA ARG A 421 -10.97 -3.78 -8.48
C ARG A 421 -10.52 -3.47 -9.91
N ALA A 422 -11.33 -2.75 -10.69
CA ALA A 422 -10.96 -2.32 -12.03
C ALA A 422 -9.74 -1.39 -12.01
N HIS A 423 -9.59 -0.55 -10.98
CA HIS A 423 -8.41 0.32 -10.83
C HIS A 423 -7.10 -0.47 -10.72
N TYR A 424 -7.11 -1.62 -10.06
CA TYR A 424 -5.94 -2.48 -9.85
C TYR A 424 -5.88 -3.70 -10.78
N ALA A 425 -6.86 -3.87 -11.67
CA ALA A 425 -6.87 -5.01 -12.58
C ALA A 425 -5.65 -4.97 -13.52
N PRO A 426 -5.09 -6.11 -13.94
CA PRO A 426 -4.00 -6.14 -14.92
C PRO A 426 -4.36 -5.39 -16.20
N ASP A 427 -3.37 -4.70 -16.79
CA ASP A 427 -3.49 -4.14 -18.14
C ASP A 427 -3.47 -5.26 -19.19
N ALA A 428 -4.21 -5.07 -20.28
CA ALA A 428 -4.18 -5.90 -21.48
C ALA A 428 -4.41 -5.04 -22.72
N ASP A 429 -3.85 -5.45 -23.86
CA ASP A 429 -3.98 -4.70 -25.11
C ASP A 429 -5.35 -4.99 -25.77
N PRO A 430 -6.24 -3.99 -25.88
CA PRO A 430 -7.53 -4.19 -26.52
C PRO A 430 -7.42 -4.26 -28.05
N ILE A 431 -8.38 -4.93 -28.68
CA ILE A 431 -8.50 -4.93 -30.14
C ILE A 431 -8.91 -3.54 -30.63
N GLY A 432 -8.14 -3.00 -31.57
CA GLY A 432 -8.41 -1.70 -32.19
C GLY A 432 -9.43 -1.79 -33.33
N ALA A 433 -9.97 -0.62 -33.72
CA ALA A 433 -10.88 -0.50 -34.86
C ALA A 433 -10.29 -1.06 -36.16
N ASP A 434 -9.00 -0.81 -36.41
CA ASP A 434 -8.31 -1.28 -37.62
C ASP A 434 -8.29 -2.81 -37.73
N ALA A 435 -8.15 -3.50 -36.61
CA ALA A 435 -8.14 -4.97 -36.57
C ALA A 435 -9.54 -5.55 -36.76
N LEU A 436 -10.59 -4.86 -36.32
CA LEU A 436 -11.98 -5.25 -36.57
C LEU A 436 -12.40 -4.97 -38.02
N ALA A 437 -11.94 -3.87 -38.61
CA ALA A 437 -12.33 -3.43 -39.94
C ALA A 437 -11.89 -4.37 -41.08
N VAL A 438 -10.91 -5.24 -40.83
CA VAL A 438 -10.42 -6.23 -41.81
C VAL A 438 -11.12 -7.58 -41.74
N LEU A 439 -12.00 -7.79 -40.74
CA LEU A 439 -12.74 -9.05 -40.58
C LEU A 439 -13.90 -9.12 -41.58
N THR A 440 -14.17 -10.33 -42.10
CA THR A 440 -15.43 -10.59 -42.81
C THR A 440 -16.59 -10.62 -41.80
N PRO A 441 -17.84 -10.37 -42.22
CA PRO A 441 -19.00 -10.49 -41.32
C PRO A 441 -19.07 -11.85 -40.62
N GLU A 442 -18.87 -12.94 -41.37
CA GLU A 442 -18.84 -14.30 -40.81
C GLU A 442 -17.69 -14.50 -39.80
N ALA A 443 -16.51 -13.94 -40.05
CA ALA A 443 -15.40 -14.03 -39.11
C ALA A 443 -15.66 -13.20 -37.84
N PHE A 444 -16.28 -12.03 -37.97
CA PHE A 444 -16.67 -11.18 -36.86
C PHE A 444 -17.72 -11.87 -35.99
N GLU A 445 -18.79 -12.40 -36.58
CA GLU A 445 -19.87 -13.10 -35.87
C GLU A 445 -19.40 -14.37 -35.16
N ASN A 446 -18.49 -15.13 -35.76
CA ASN A 446 -17.97 -16.37 -35.18
C ASN A 446 -16.85 -16.15 -34.14
N ALA A 447 -16.28 -14.95 -34.06
CA ALA A 447 -15.20 -14.66 -33.13
C ALA A 447 -15.68 -14.67 -31.67
N ARG A 448 -14.82 -15.18 -30.78
CA ARG A 448 -15.01 -15.18 -29.32
C ARG A 448 -14.06 -14.17 -28.71
N TYR A 449 -14.56 -12.98 -28.40
CA TYR A 449 -13.79 -11.94 -27.74
C TYR A 449 -13.84 -12.12 -26.24
N ALA A 450 -12.69 -11.98 -25.57
CA ALA A 450 -12.66 -11.86 -24.12
C ALA A 450 -12.86 -10.40 -23.71
N LEU A 451 -13.45 -10.17 -22.53
CA LEU A 451 -13.48 -8.83 -21.95
C LEU A 451 -12.13 -8.51 -21.27
N HIS A 452 -11.71 -7.25 -21.34
CA HIS A 452 -10.52 -6.75 -20.66
C HIS A 452 -10.60 -7.06 -19.14
N PRO A 453 -9.51 -7.45 -18.45
CA PRO A 453 -9.55 -7.84 -17.03
C PRO A 453 -10.11 -6.78 -16.07
N ALA A 454 -10.02 -5.52 -16.45
CA ALA A 454 -10.61 -4.38 -15.74
C ALA A 454 -12.12 -4.21 -15.98
N CYS A 455 -12.76 -5.08 -16.76
CA CYS A 455 -14.20 -5.04 -17.01
C CYS A 455 -14.96 -5.83 -15.95
N SER A 456 -16.09 -5.29 -15.50
CA SER A 456 -17.03 -6.00 -14.64
C SER A 456 -18.45 -5.56 -14.95
N LEU A 457 -19.36 -6.52 -15.08
CA LEU A 457 -20.78 -6.25 -15.28
C LEU A 457 -21.47 -6.20 -13.93
N ILE A 458 -22.20 -5.11 -13.69
CA ILE A 458 -23.03 -4.90 -12.53
C ILE A 458 -24.49 -5.00 -12.97
N ALA A 459 -25.25 -5.83 -12.26
CA ALA A 459 -26.70 -5.90 -12.37
C ALA A 459 -27.29 -5.86 -10.96
N SER A 460 -28.28 -5.00 -10.76
CA SER A 460 -28.95 -4.82 -9.49
C SER A 460 -30.45 -4.69 -9.71
N ARG A 461 -31.24 -5.16 -8.74
CA ARG A 461 -32.67 -4.88 -8.66
C ARG A 461 -32.94 -3.40 -8.33
N TRP A 462 -31.94 -2.72 -7.77
CA TRP A 462 -32.07 -1.37 -7.26
C TRP A 462 -31.45 -0.36 -8.21
N ALA A 463 -31.85 0.90 -8.04
CA ALA A 463 -31.36 2.05 -8.81
C ALA A 463 -29.93 2.48 -8.40
N VAL A 464 -29.04 1.53 -8.10
CA VAL A 464 -27.68 1.80 -7.59
C VAL A 464 -26.79 2.48 -8.62
N VAL A 465 -26.99 2.21 -9.92
CA VAL A 465 -26.23 2.87 -11.00
C VAL A 465 -26.53 4.37 -11.08
N PRO A 466 -27.80 4.80 -11.28
CA PRO A 466 -28.11 6.23 -11.28
C PRO A 466 -27.84 6.88 -9.91
N LEU A 467 -28.01 6.16 -8.80
CA LEU A 467 -27.64 6.65 -7.47
C LEU A 467 -26.14 6.96 -7.38
N TRP A 468 -25.27 6.05 -7.84
CA TRP A 468 -23.83 6.27 -7.85
C TRP A 468 -23.44 7.44 -8.76
N GLN A 469 -24.06 7.54 -9.94
CA GLN A 469 -23.84 8.63 -10.88
C GLN A 469 -24.26 9.99 -10.30
N ALA A 470 -25.36 10.06 -9.54
CA ALA A 470 -25.82 11.28 -8.88
C ALA A 470 -24.80 11.83 -7.85
N HIS A 471 -23.90 10.98 -7.34
CA HIS A 471 -22.82 11.39 -6.43
C HIS A 471 -21.53 11.81 -7.16
N GLN A 472 -21.47 11.68 -8.49
CA GLN A 472 -20.31 12.10 -9.25
C GLN A 472 -20.38 13.59 -9.60
N PRO A 473 -19.31 14.37 -9.40
CA PRO A 473 -19.28 15.78 -9.75
C PRO A 473 -19.58 16.00 -11.23
N GLY A 474 -20.59 16.84 -11.52
CA GLY A 474 -20.94 17.22 -12.89
C GLY A 474 -21.62 16.13 -13.73
N SER A 475 -22.14 15.06 -13.12
CA SER A 475 -22.85 13.99 -13.84
C SER A 475 -24.16 14.44 -14.48
N GLY A 476 -24.83 15.44 -13.89
CA GLY A 476 -26.17 15.87 -14.30
C GLY A 476 -27.27 14.83 -14.05
N VAL A 477 -26.97 13.75 -13.32
CA VAL A 477 -27.93 12.71 -12.95
C VAL A 477 -28.55 13.07 -11.60
N ASP A 478 -29.87 13.17 -11.56
CA ASP A 478 -30.60 13.43 -10.31
C ASP A 478 -30.61 12.21 -9.39
N PHE A 479 -30.74 12.46 -8.09
CA PHE A 479 -30.94 11.39 -7.11
C PHE A 479 -32.23 10.61 -7.45
N PRO A 480 -32.18 9.26 -7.55
CA PRO A 480 -33.34 8.47 -7.94
C PRO A 480 -34.48 8.60 -6.91
N SER A 481 -35.69 8.92 -7.37
CA SER A 481 -36.88 9.03 -6.53
C SER A 481 -37.48 7.67 -6.15
N VAL A 482 -37.17 6.62 -6.92
CA VAL A 482 -37.62 5.23 -6.69
C VAL A 482 -36.41 4.32 -6.71
N MET A 483 -36.12 3.68 -5.58
CA MET A 483 -34.98 2.78 -5.46
C MET A 483 -35.24 1.37 -5.99
N ASP A 484 -36.47 0.84 -5.90
CA ASP A 484 -36.86 -0.48 -6.44
C ASP A 484 -37.06 -0.41 -7.96
N CYS A 485 -35.97 -0.14 -8.67
CA CYS A 485 -35.90 -0.02 -10.11
C CYS A 485 -34.60 -0.67 -10.60
N PRO A 486 -34.66 -1.75 -11.40
CA PRO A 486 -33.47 -2.45 -11.84
C PRO A 486 -32.51 -1.54 -12.61
N SER A 487 -31.22 -1.72 -12.36
CA SER A 487 -30.18 -1.00 -13.09
C SER A 487 -28.99 -1.91 -13.39
N ALA A 488 -28.34 -1.66 -14.53
CA ALA A 488 -27.18 -2.40 -14.97
C ALA A 488 -26.08 -1.44 -15.44
N ALA A 489 -24.83 -1.83 -15.25
CA ALA A 489 -23.68 -1.04 -15.67
C ALA A 489 -22.51 -1.93 -16.10
N LEU A 490 -21.68 -1.39 -16.99
CA LEU A 490 -20.33 -1.86 -17.24
C LEU A 490 -19.37 -0.97 -16.46
N VAL A 491 -18.58 -1.58 -15.59
CA VAL A 491 -17.35 -0.98 -15.08
C VAL A 491 -16.24 -1.31 -16.07
N ALA A 492 -15.47 -0.31 -16.49
CA ALA A 492 -14.29 -0.46 -17.33
C ALA A 492 -13.18 0.47 -16.86
N ARG A 493 -11.96 0.30 -17.39
CA ARG A 493 -10.84 1.23 -17.16
C ARG A 493 -10.24 1.66 -18.50
N PRO A 494 -10.86 2.59 -19.24
CA PRO A 494 -10.24 3.15 -20.43
C PRO A 494 -8.94 3.85 -20.05
N ARG A 495 -7.83 3.33 -20.59
CA ARG A 495 -6.46 3.73 -20.25
C ARG A 495 -6.16 3.50 -18.76
N TRP A 496 -6.33 4.51 -17.91
CA TRP A 496 -5.88 4.49 -16.51
C TRP A 496 -6.99 4.80 -15.50
N LYS A 497 -8.14 5.31 -15.95
CA LYS A 497 -9.22 5.77 -15.06
C LYS A 497 -10.42 4.85 -15.20
N THR A 498 -11.00 4.50 -14.06
CA THR A 498 -12.20 3.67 -14.02
C THR A 498 -13.42 4.49 -14.40
N GLU A 499 -14.27 3.92 -15.24
CA GLU A 499 -15.51 4.52 -15.69
C GLU A 499 -16.67 3.54 -15.48
N LEU A 500 -17.85 4.11 -15.21
CA LEU A 500 -19.08 3.36 -15.07
C LEU A 500 -20.06 3.80 -16.16
N VAL A 501 -20.45 2.85 -17.00
CA VAL A 501 -21.36 3.08 -18.13
C VAL A 501 -22.67 2.38 -17.83
N ALA A 502 -23.75 3.15 -17.71
CA ALA A 502 -25.10 2.60 -17.56
C ALA A 502 -25.49 1.82 -18.83
N LEU A 503 -26.09 0.65 -18.65
CA LEU A 503 -26.46 -0.26 -19.74
C LEU A 503 -27.98 -0.37 -19.87
N SER A 504 -28.47 -0.42 -21.10
CA SER A 504 -29.80 -0.94 -21.38
C SER A 504 -29.84 -2.47 -21.16
N PRO A 505 -31.03 -3.09 -21.00
CA PRO A 505 -31.14 -4.54 -20.88
C PRO A 505 -30.51 -5.29 -22.07
N ALA A 506 -30.71 -4.81 -23.29
CA ALA A 506 -30.13 -5.40 -24.51
C ALA A 506 -28.60 -5.32 -24.50
N HIS A 507 -28.05 -4.15 -24.14
CA HIS A 507 -26.61 -3.94 -24.07
C HIS A 507 -25.94 -4.80 -22.99
N ALA A 508 -26.59 -4.92 -21.82
CA ALA A 508 -26.16 -5.82 -20.75
C ALA A 508 -26.22 -7.29 -21.17
N GLY A 509 -27.26 -7.69 -21.92
CA GLY A 509 -27.39 -9.04 -22.47
C GLY A 509 -26.24 -9.42 -23.41
N ALA A 510 -25.91 -8.54 -24.37
CA ALA A 510 -24.76 -8.73 -25.26
C ALA A 510 -23.44 -8.86 -24.49
N LEU A 511 -23.16 -7.95 -23.56
CA LEU A 511 -21.92 -7.99 -22.80
C LEU A 511 -21.84 -9.22 -21.87
N ALA A 512 -22.96 -9.65 -21.30
CA ALA A 512 -23.02 -10.87 -20.48
C ALA A 512 -22.74 -12.12 -21.31
N ALA A 513 -23.22 -12.18 -22.56
CA ALA A 513 -22.88 -13.26 -23.48
C ALA A 513 -21.38 -13.27 -23.81
N LEU A 514 -20.78 -12.11 -24.12
CA LEU A 514 -19.33 -12.02 -24.36
C LEU A 514 -18.53 -12.43 -23.12
N ALA A 515 -18.91 -11.96 -21.93
CA ALA A 515 -18.29 -12.37 -20.67
C ALA A 515 -18.41 -13.89 -20.39
N GLY A 516 -19.50 -14.51 -20.87
CA GLY A 516 -19.74 -15.96 -20.82
C GLY A 516 -18.95 -16.76 -21.85
N GLY A 517 -18.19 -16.12 -22.74
CA GLY A 517 -17.39 -16.76 -23.78
C GLY A 517 -18.17 -17.15 -25.03
N TYR A 518 -19.40 -16.64 -25.21
CA TYR A 518 -20.19 -16.83 -26.43
C TYR A 518 -19.57 -16.04 -27.61
N THR A 519 -19.96 -16.38 -28.85
CA THR A 519 -19.50 -15.65 -30.03
C THR A 519 -20.14 -14.26 -30.10
N MET A 520 -19.56 -13.38 -30.93
CA MET A 520 -20.17 -12.07 -31.19
C MET A 520 -21.58 -12.20 -31.77
N GLY A 521 -21.83 -13.15 -32.67
CA GLY A 521 -23.17 -13.41 -33.22
C GLY A 521 -24.17 -13.80 -32.13
N GLU A 522 -23.81 -14.74 -31.25
CA GLU A 522 -24.64 -15.14 -30.11
C GLU A 522 -24.92 -13.97 -29.15
N ALA A 523 -23.95 -13.09 -28.95
CA ALA A 523 -24.11 -11.88 -28.14
C ALA A 523 -25.06 -10.86 -28.79
N LEU A 524 -24.98 -10.67 -30.10
CA LEU A 524 -25.87 -9.81 -30.86
C LEU A 524 -27.30 -10.36 -30.87
N ASP A 525 -27.47 -11.67 -31.05
CA ASP A 525 -28.78 -12.34 -30.95
C ASP A 525 -29.42 -12.11 -29.57
N ALA A 526 -28.63 -12.20 -28.50
CA ALA A 526 -29.09 -11.93 -27.13
C ALA A 526 -29.56 -10.46 -26.95
N ALA A 527 -28.90 -9.51 -27.61
CA ALA A 527 -29.31 -8.11 -27.59
C ALA A 527 -30.59 -7.88 -28.43
N PHE A 528 -30.63 -8.41 -29.66
CA PHE A 528 -31.79 -8.26 -30.56
C PHE A 528 -33.06 -8.93 -30.03
N ALA A 529 -32.93 -10.00 -29.25
CA ALA A 529 -34.06 -10.62 -28.56
C ALA A 529 -34.73 -9.68 -27.53
N LEU A 530 -34.01 -8.68 -27.02
CA LEU A 530 -34.49 -7.70 -26.05
C LEU A 530 -34.83 -6.35 -26.70
N ASP A 531 -34.13 -5.98 -27.77
CA ASP A 531 -34.31 -4.75 -28.52
C ASP A 531 -34.01 -4.95 -30.02
N GLU A 532 -35.05 -5.05 -30.84
CA GLU A 532 -34.91 -5.20 -32.30
C GLU A 532 -34.21 -4.01 -32.98
N GLN A 533 -34.10 -2.86 -32.30
CA GLN A 533 -33.45 -1.64 -32.79
C GLN A 533 -32.02 -1.48 -32.25
N PHE A 534 -31.44 -2.53 -31.66
CA PHE A 534 -30.09 -2.48 -31.09
C PHE A 534 -29.04 -2.00 -32.12
N ASP A 535 -28.43 -0.84 -31.85
CA ASP A 535 -27.44 -0.22 -32.75
C ASP A 535 -26.05 -0.83 -32.53
N ILE A 536 -25.76 -1.87 -33.31
CA ILE A 536 -24.45 -2.56 -33.30
C ILE A 536 -23.30 -1.58 -33.49
N GLY A 537 -23.44 -0.62 -34.41
CA GLY A 537 -22.37 0.31 -34.77
C GLY A 537 -22.02 1.26 -33.62
N ALA A 538 -23.04 1.83 -32.97
CA ALA A 538 -22.87 2.70 -31.82
C ALA A 538 -22.26 1.96 -30.62
N HIS A 539 -22.76 0.75 -30.32
CA HIS A 539 -22.24 -0.04 -29.19
C HIS A 539 -20.83 -0.55 -29.44
N LEU A 540 -20.50 -0.99 -30.65
CA LEU A 540 -19.14 -1.41 -30.99
C LEU A 540 -18.15 -0.23 -30.92
N ALA A 541 -18.54 0.95 -31.41
CA ALA A 541 -17.73 2.16 -31.28
C ALA A 541 -17.46 2.51 -29.81
N GLN A 542 -18.47 2.37 -28.94
CA GLN A 542 -18.32 2.57 -27.50
C GLN A 542 -17.39 1.52 -26.87
N TRP A 543 -17.51 0.25 -27.23
CA TRP A 543 -16.64 -0.82 -26.73
C TRP A 543 -15.17 -0.64 -27.11
N ILE A 544 -14.92 -0.18 -28.35
CA ILE A 544 -13.57 0.18 -28.81
C ILE A 544 -13.04 1.39 -28.03
N ALA A 545 -13.85 2.44 -27.87
CA ALA A 545 -13.45 3.63 -27.12
C ALA A 545 -13.10 3.33 -25.66
N LEU A 546 -13.84 2.41 -25.04
CA LEU A 546 -13.60 1.94 -23.68
C LEU A 546 -12.45 0.91 -23.59
N GLY A 547 -12.01 0.35 -24.72
CA GLY A 547 -10.94 -0.65 -24.77
C GLY A 547 -11.31 -1.98 -24.10
N ILE A 548 -12.54 -2.46 -24.26
CA ILE A 548 -13.04 -3.59 -23.46
C ILE A 548 -12.92 -4.95 -24.12
N LEU A 549 -12.70 -5.01 -25.44
CA LEU A 549 -12.60 -6.26 -26.18
C LEU A 549 -11.14 -6.63 -26.37
N LEU A 550 -10.79 -7.88 -26.03
CA LEU A 550 -9.50 -8.49 -26.34
C LEU A 550 -9.66 -9.43 -27.52
N ALA A 551 -8.62 -9.55 -28.34
CA ALA A 551 -8.58 -10.55 -29.39
C ALA A 551 -8.70 -11.97 -28.79
N PRO A 552 -9.30 -12.94 -29.51
CA PRO A 552 -9.28 -14.33 -29.09
C PRO A 552 -7.82 -14.79 -28.90
N PRO A 553 -7.52 -15.62 -27.88
CA PRO A 553 -6.21 -16.27 -27.81
C PRO A 553 -6.00 -17.07 -29.10
N GLY A 554 -4.91 -16.78 -29.81
CA GLY A 554 -4.55 -17.41 -31.09
C GLY A 554 -4.09 -18.85 -30.97
#